data_AF-A0A9N8WJS5-F1
#
_entry.id   AF-A0A9N8WJS5-F1
#
_cell.length_a   1.000
_cell.length_b   1.000
_cell.length_c   1.000
_cell.angle_alpha   90.00
_cell.angle_beta   90.00
_cell.angle_gamma   90.00
#
_symmetry.space_group_name_H-M   'P 1'
#
loop_
_entity.id
_entity.type
_entity.pdbx_description
1 polymer ?
#
loop_
_entity_poly.entity_id
_entity_poly.type
_entity_poly.pdbx_seq_one_letter_code
_entity_poly.pdbx_strand_id
1 'polypeptide(L)'
;MQLLGVTLPDNKYVKIALTYFYGIGLKTAEQICSKISIHKTCRLSELTEPQLNRLALLLSQMTLESELKRVVKANILHHRQIGTYIGKRHVMGYPVRGQRTKTNARTARKLNGKSITREYSSLALLHSSPSASDHLLKQHEAGFLTGPRNFNGLRYLPLVKLVNLFSRVLKR
;
A
#
# COMPACT_ATOMS: atom_id res chain seq x y z
N MET A 1 -18.20 -5.32 15.45
CA MET A 1 -18.95 -5.57 14.20
C MET A 1 -18.09 -5.27 12.97
N GLN A 2 -18.22 -6.04 11.88
CA GLN A 2 -17.54 -5.76 10.60
C GLN A 2 -18.54 -5.23 9.57
N LEU A 3 -18.19 -4.15 8.87
CA LEU A 3 -19.03 -3.53 7.86
C LEU A 3 -18.17 -3.04 6.69
N LEU A 4 -18.50 -3.45 5.46
CA LEU A 4 -17.74 -3.15 4.23
C LEU A 4 -16.22 -3.41 4.36
N GLY A 5 -15.82 -4.46 5.09
CA GLY A 5 -14.41 -4.83 5.27
C GLY A 5 -13.64 -4.00 6.31
N VAL A 6 -14.31 -3.10 7.04
CA VAL A 6 -13.73 -2.35 8.16
C VAL A 6 -14.30 -2.86 9.49
N THR A 7 -13.42 -3.07 10.48
CA THR A 7 -13.80 -3.42 11.84
C THR A 7 -14.18 -2.16 12.62
N LEU A 8 -15.42 -2.11 13.11
CA LEU A 8 -15.93 -0.99 13.88
C LEU A 8 -16.07 -1.39 15.36
N PRO A 9 -15.75 -0.46 16.29
CA PRO A 9 -15.94 -0.69 17.72
C PRO A 9 -17.42 -0.57 18.11
N ASP A 10 -17.95 -1.63 18.73
CA ASP A 10 -19.40 -1.75 19.02
C ASP A 10 -19.87 -0.80 20.13
N ASN A 11 -18.97 -0.46 21.07
CA ASN A 11 -19.28 0.40 22.22
C ASN A 11 -19.41 1.90 21.88
N LYS A 12 -19.19 2.30 20.62
CA LYS A 12 -19.24 3.71 20.20
C LYS A 12 -20.60 4.07 19.61
N TYR A 13 -20.94 5.35 19.70
CA TYR A 13 -22.08 5.91 18.96
C TYR A 13 -21.88 5.75 17.46
N VAL A 14 -22.96 5.44 16.74
CA VAL A 14 -22.92 5.17 15.30
C VAL A 14 -22.24 6.32 14.54
N LYS A 15 -22.58 7.58 14.85
CA LYS A 15 -21.96 8.76 14.20
C LYS A 15 -20.44 8.82 14.33
N ILE A 16 -19.90 8.34 15.46
CA ILE A 16 -18.45 8.33 15.71
C ILE A 16 -17.84 7.09 15.05
N ALA A 17 -18.49 5.93 15.17
CA ALA A 17 -18.05 4.70 14.53
C ALA A 17 -17.88 4.88 13.02
N LEU A 18 -18.82 5.56 12.34
CA LEU A 18 -18.73 5.81 10.90
C LEU A 18 -17.51 6.65 10.48
N THR A 19 -16.94 7.47 11.36
CA THR A 19 -15.73 8.25 11.03
C THR A 19 -14.45 7.40 10.92
N TYR A 20 -14.52 6.13 11.29
CA TYR A 20 -13.41 5.19 11.05
C TYR A 20 -13.22 4.88 9.56
N PHE A 21 -14.28 5.01 8.76
CA PHE A 21 -14.17 4.90 7.31
C PHE A 21 -13.43 6.09 6.71
N TYR A 22 -12.41 5.81 5.91
CA TYR A 22 -11.71 6.81 5.13
C TYR A 22 -12.65 7.45 4.10
N GLY A 23 -12.85 8.76 4.23
CA GLY A 23 -13.76 9.55 3.40
C GLY A 23 -15.01 10.03 4.15
N ILE A 24 -15.30 9.50 5.35
CA ILE A 24 -16.44 9.94 6.16
C ILE A 24 -15.97 10.84 7.30
N GLY A 25 -16.47 12.07 7.32
CA GLY A 25 -16.30 13.00 8.44
C GLY A 25 -17.52 13.01 9.35
N LEU A 26 -17.47 13.81 10.43
CA LEU A 26 -18.57 13.92 11.39
C LEU A 26 -19.87 14.41 10.73
N LYS A 27 -19.79 15.46 9.90
CA LYS A 27 -20.96 16.04 9.23
C LYS A 27 -21.64 15.03 8.30
N THR A 28 -20.86 14.30 7.51
CA THR A 28 -21.42 13.29 6.59
C THR A 28 -21.98 12.10 7.35
N ALA A 29 -21.32 11.65 8.42
CA ALA A 29 -21.84 10.62 9.31
C ALA A 29 -23.20 11.01 9.92
N GLU A 30 -23.35 12.25 10.39
CA GLU A 30 -24.63 12.74 10.91
C GLU A 30 -25.72 12.75 9.84
N GLN A 31 -25.40 13.17 8.62
CA GLN A 31 -26.33 13.12 7.48
C GLN A 31 -26.77 11.68 7.16
N ILE A 32 -25.84 10.72 7.21
CA ILE A 32 -26.15 9.30 7.00
C ILE A 32 -27.10 8.80 8.09
N CYS A 33 -26.81 9.09 9.36
CA CYS A 33 -27.68 8.72 10.48
C CYS A 33 -29.08 9.33 10.34
N SER A 34 -29.18 10.60 9.94
CA SER A 34 -30.47 11.25 9.71
C SER A 34 -31.27 10.61 8.58
N LYS A 35 -30.63 10.19 7.48
CA LYS A 35 -31.30 9.51 6.36
C LYS A 35 -31.89 8.15 6.74
N ILE A 36 -31.24 7.42 7.64
CA ILE A 36 -31.67 6.08 8.09
C ILE A 36 -32.55 6.18 9.35
N SER A 37 -32.80 7.40 9.84
CA SER A 37 -33.57 7.68 11.06
C SER A 37 -32.97 7.03 12.31
N ILE A 38 -31.63 7.05 12.43
CA ILE A 38 -30.89 6.57 13.60
C ILE A 38 -30.73 7.70 14.62
N HIS A 39 -31.05 7.44 15.89
CA HIS A 39 -30.91 8.42 16.95
C HIS A 39 -29.44 8.77 17.24
N LYS A 40 -29.16 10.02 17.63
CA LYS A 40 -27.79 10.55 17.83
C LYS A 40 -26.99 9.82 18.92
N THR A 41 -27.67 9.26 19.91
CA THR A 41 -27.05 8.51 21.03
C THR A 41 -27.08 7.00 20.83
N CYS A 42 -27.60 6.51 19.70
CA CYS A 42 -27.65 5.09 19.41
C CYS A 42 -26.22 4.54 19.29
N ARG A 43 -25.96 3.42 19.97
CA ARG A 43 -24.69 2.70 19.87
C ARG A 43 -24.70 1.76 18.67
N LEU A 44 -23.52 1.42 18.19
CA LEU A 44 -23.39 0.50 17.06
C LEU A 44 -23.95 -0.89 17.39
N SER A 45 -23.81 -1.35 18.63
CA SER A 45 -24.39 -2.60 19.14
C SER A 45 -25.91 -2.64 19.17
N GLU A 46 -26.58 -1.48 19.16
CA GLU A 46 -28.04 -1.35 19.28
C GLU A 46 -28.74 -1.30 17.92
N LEU A 47 -27.98 -1.33 16.82
CA LEU A 47 -28.54 -1.25 15.48
C LEU A 47 -29.28 -2.53 15.11
N THR A 48 -30.48 -2.35 14.56
CA THR A 48 -31.28 -3.45 14.00
C THR A 48 -30.75 -3.88 12.64
N GLU A 49 -30.91 -5.16 12.29
CA GLU A 49 -30.55 -5.69 10.97
C GLU A 49 -31.06 -4.87 9.76
N PRO A 50 -32.32 -4.43 9.70
CA PRO A 50 -32.78 -3.59 8.59
C PRO A 50 -32.06 -2.24 8.52
N GLN A 51 -31.70 -1.64 9.66
CA GLN A 51 -30.92 -0.41 9.69
C GLN A 51 -29.49 -0.66 9.19
N LEU A 52 -28.88 -1.79 9.57
CA LEU A 52 -27.56 -2.18 9.09
C LEU A 52 -27.55 -2.39 7.57
N ASN A 53 -28.57 -3.05 7.02
CA ASN A 53 -28.68 -3.27 5.57
C ASN A 53 -28.84 -1.95 4.80
N ARG A 54 -29.67 -1.02 5.31
CA ARG A 54 -29.81 0.33 4.73
C ARG A 54 -28.50 1.11 4.79
N LEU A 55 -27.77 0.99 5.91
CA LEU A 55 -26.49 1.63 6.09
C LEU A 55 -25.45 1.08 5.11
N ALA A 56 -25.38 -0.24 4.95
CA ALA A 56 -24.47 -0.89 4.00
C ALA A 56 -24.75 -0.47 2.55
N LEU A 57 -26.02 -0.42 2.15
CA LEU A 57 -26.43 0.05 0.83
C LEU A 57 -26.04 1.50 0.57
N LEU A 58 -26.25 2.38 1.55
CA LEU A 58 -25.91 3.79 1.39
C LEU A 58 -24.40 4.01 1.34
N LEU A 59 -23.63 3.26 2.14
CA LEU A 59 -22.18 3.30 2.11
C LEU A 59 -21.60 2.79 0.79
N SER A 60 -22.18 1.75 0.18
CA SER A 60 -21.68 1.19 -1.09
C SER A 60 -21.83 2.13 -2.28
N GLN A 61 -22.81 3.05 -2.22
CA GLN A 61 -23.01 4.08 -3.25
C GLN A 61 -22.00 5.23 -3.15
N MET A 62 -21.29 5.37 -2.03
CA MET A 62 -20.32 6.44 -1.82
C MET A 62 -18.91 6.02 -2.22
N THR A 63 -18.11 6.97 -2.71
CA THR A 63 -16.68 6.75 -2.98
C THR A 63 -15.89 6.74 -1.67
N LEU A 64 -15.65 5.56 -1.11
CA LEU A 64 -15.00 5.37 0.19
C LEU A 64 -13.71 4.56 0.07
N GLU A 65 -12.92 4.60 1.15
CA GLU A 65 -11.77 3.71 1.37
C GLU A 65 -10.79 3.60 0.20
N SER A 66 -10.70 2.42 -0.41
CA SER A 66 -9.73 2.08 -1.44
C SER A 66 -9.93 2.93 -2.69
N GLU A 67 -11.19 3.17 -3.07
CA GLU A 67 -11.50 3.93 -4.28
C GLU A 67 -11.13 5.40 -4.10
N LEU A 68 -11.49 6.00 -2.97
CA LEU A 68 -11.08 7.37 -2.65
C LEU A 68 -9.54 7.51 -2.57
N LYS A 69 -8.85 6.51 -1.99
CA LYS A 69 -7.37 6.47 -1.95
C LYS A 69 -6.77 6.38 -3.35
N ARG A 70 -7.36 5.59 -4.25
CA ARG A 70 -6.92 5.47 -5.66
C ARG A 70 -7.07 6.79 -6.40
N VAL A 71 -8.22 7.46 -6.28
CA VAL A 71 -8.46 8.77 -6.90
C VAL A 71 -7.41 9.80 -6.44
N VAL A 72 -7.16 9.89 -5.13
CA VAL A 72 -6.14 10.82 -4.59
C VAL A 72 -4.75 10.50 -5.11
N LYS A 73 -4.37 9.22 -5.17
CA LYS A 73 -3.06 8.83 -5.73
C LYS A 73 -2.96 9.13 -7.21
N ALA A 74 -4.00 8.86 -7.99
CA ALA A 74 -4.05 9.15 -9.42
C ALA A 74 -3.83 10.65 -9.67
N ASN A 75 -4.46 11.52 -8.86
CA ASN A 75 -4.27 12.97 -8.95
C ASN A 75 -2.81 13.38 -8.67
N ILE A 76 -2.17 12.80 -7.65
CA ILE A 76 -0.75 13.08 -7.35
C ILE A 76 0.17 12.57 -8.46
N LEU A 77 -0.10 11.36 -8.99
CA LEU A 77 0.67 10.76 -10.08
C LEU A 77 0.55 11.59 -11.35
N HIS A 78 -0.65 12.08 -11.67
CA HIS A 78 -0.89 12.98 -12.79
C HIS A 78 -0.04 14.26 -12.69
N HIS A 79 -0.04 14.94 -11.53
CA HIS A 79 0.80 16.13 -11.32
C HIS A 79 2.30 15.84 -11.45
N ARG A 80 2.75 14.63 -11.08
CA ARG A 80 4.12 14.17 -11.23
C ARG A 80 4.48 13.90 -12.69
N GLN A 81 3.62 13.21 -13.43
CA GLN A 81 3.83 12.88 -14.85
C GLN A 81 3.93 14.14 -15.71
N ILE A 82 3.06 15.13 -15.46
CA ILE A 82 3.12 16.43 -16.15
C ILE A 82 4.39 17.21 -15.76
N GLY A 83 4.94 17.00 -14.56
CA GLY A 83 6.11 17.72 -14.07
C GLY A 83 5.81 19.10 -13.48
N THR A 84 4.59 19.31 -13.01
CA THR A 84 4.17 20.55 -12.34
C THR A 84 5.00 20.82 -11.06
N TYR A 85 5.02 22.06 -10.58
CA TYR A 85 5.66 22.41 -9.31
C TYR A 85 5.17 21.51 -8.17
N ILE A 86 3.85 21.30 -8.08
CA ILE A 86 3.21 20.41 -7.09
C ILE A 86 3.81 18.99 -7.16
N GLY A 87 3.89 18.42 -8.36
CA GLY A 87 4.47 17.10 -8.59
C GLY A 87 5.92 17.00 -8.10
N LYS A 88 6.75 17.99 -8.44
CA LYS A 88 8.15 18.07 -7.98
C LYS A 88 8.24 18.11 -6.45
N ARG A 89 7.38 18.88 -5.79
CA ARG A 89 7.34 18.98 -4.31
C ARG A 89 6.94 17.66 -3.65
N HIS A 90 5.99 16.93 -4.23
CA HIS A 90 5.62 15.60 -3.76
C HIS A 90 6.78 14.61 -3.87
N VAL A 91 7.49 14.59 -5.01
CA VAL A 91 8.67 13.73 -5.22
C VAL A 91 9.78 14.04 -4.21
N MET A 92 10.06 15.32 -3.99
CA MET A 92 11.09 15.76 -3.04
C MET A 92 10.66 15.65 -1.56
N GLY A 93 9.40 15.30 -1.28
CA GLY A 93 8.87 15.23 0.08
C GLY A 93 8.74 16.60 0.77
N TYR A 94 8.56 17.69 0.01
CA TYR A 94 8.43 19.03 0.57
C TYR A 94 6.97 19.50 0.66
N PRO A 95 6.68 20.54 1.47
CA PRO A 95 5.38 21.17 1.49
C PRO A 95 5.00 21.72 0.11
N VAL A 96 3.72 21.55 -0.23
CA VAL A 96 3.18 21.79 -1.57
C VAL A 96 2.47 23.14 -1.66
N ARG A 97 1.90 23.65 -0.56
CA ARG A 97 1.06 24.85 -0.54
C ARG A 97 1.86 26.10 -0.11
N GLY A 98 3.08 26.25 -0.62
CA GLY A 98 3.92 27.44 -0.40
C GLY A 98 4.50 27.60 1.01
N GLN A 99 4.46 26.57 1.86
CA GLN A 99 5.03 26.69 3.21
C GLN A 99 6.57 26.73 3.22
N ARG A 100 7.14 27.41 4.21
CA ARG A 100 8.60 27.55 4.41
C ARG A 100 9.26 26.19 4.67
N THR A 101 10.30 25.88 3.90
CA THR A 101 11.04 24.59 3.99
C THR A 101 12.22 24.58 4.97
N LYS A 102 12.74 25.76 5.34
CA LYS A 102 13.95 25.87 6.18
C LYS A 102 13.74 25.30 7.58
N THR A 103 12.64 25.66 8.24
CA THR A 103 12.34 25.27 9.63
C THR A 103 11.20 24.27 9.73
N ASN A 104 10.11 24.46 8.98
CA ASN A 104 8.82 23.80 9.23
C ASN A 104 8.41 22.85 8.09
N ALA A 105 9.24 21.82 7.83
CA ALA A 105 8.98 20.82 6.78
C ALA A 105 8.85 19.37 7.28
N ARG A 106 8.90 19.13 8.61
CA ARG A 106 9.02 17.77 9.18
C ARG A 106 7.88 16.84 8.75
N THR A 107 6.63 17.28 8.85
CA THR A 107 5.46 16.46 8.48
C THR A 107 5.43 16.16 6.99
N ALA A 108 5.69 17.16 6.14
CA ALA A 108 5.75 16.98 4.69
C ALA A 108 6.85 15.98 4.29
N ARG A 109 8.06 16.12 4.87
CA ARG A 109 9.17 15.18 4.64
C ARG A 109 8.81 13.75 5.05
N LYS A 110 8.05 13.59 6.14
CA LYS A 110 7.62 12.29 6.63
C LYS A 110 6.54 11.64 5.74
N LEU A 111 5.62 12.43 5.19
CA LEU A 111 4.39 11.91 4.57
C LEU A 111 4.37 12.05 3.04
N ASN A 112 4.78 13.19 2.48
CA ASN A 112 4.61 13.48 1.06
C ASN A 112 5.43 12.54 0.17
N GLY A 113 6.69 12.27 0.52
CA GLY A 113 7.57 11.37 -0.23
C GLY A 113 7.27 9.87 -0.03
N LYS A 114 6.42 9.50 0.94
CA LYS A 114 6.10 8.10 1.28
C LYS A 114 4.72 7.64 0.81
N SER A 115 3.94 8.53 0.21
CA SER A 115 2.55 8.26 -0.17
C SER A 115 2.39 7.18 -1.25
N ILE A 116 3.45 6.90 -2.02
CA ILE A 116 3.45 5.89 -3.10
C ILE A 116 4.26 4.63 -2.73
N THR A 117 5.23 4.71 -1.81
CA THR A 117 6.15 3.60 -1.49
C THR A 117 5.70 2.68 -0.35
N ARG A 118 4.66 3.02 0.43
CA ARG A 118 4.27 2.22 1.61
C ARG A 118 3.38 1.02 1.33
N GLU A 119 2.84 0.86 0.13
CA GLU A 119 1.96 -0.28 -0.19
C GLU A 119 2.69 -1.54 -0.69
N TYR A 120 4.03 -1.50 -0.80
CA TYR A 120 4.85 -2.67 -1.12
C TYR A 120 5.94 -2.88 -0.07
N SER A 121 5.55 -2.95 1.21
CA SER A 121 6.42 -3.61 2.19
C SER A 121 6.50 -5.09 1.80
N SER A 122 7.70 -5.57 1.50
CA SER A 122 8.03 -6.93 1.05
C SER A 122 7.56 -8.06 1.98
N LEU A 123 7.03 -7.75 3.17
CA LEU A 123 6.47 -8.71 4.11
C LEU A 123 5.08 -9.27 3.71
N ALA A 124 4.40 -8.69 2.72
CA ALA A 124 3.09 -9.15 2.26
C ALA A 124 3.13 -10.14 1.08
N LEU A 125 4.31 -10.48 0.54
CA LEU A 125 4.47 -11.37 -0.63
C LEU A 125 4.73 -12.85 -0.27
N LEU A 126 4.56 -13.26 0.99
CA LEU A 126 4.83 -14.64 1.43
C LEU A 126 3.58 -15.50 1.72
N HIS A 127 2.38 -15.05 1.34
CA HIS A 127 1.17 -15.88 1.45
C HIS A 127 0.37 -15.86 0.15
N SER A 128 0.95 -16.43 -0.91
CA SER A 128 0.17 -17.10 -1.95
C SER A 128 0.40 -18.59 -1.79
N SER A 129 -0.51 -19.27 -1.09
CA SER A 129 -0.63 -20.72 -1.16
C SER A 129 -0.75 -21.12 -2.63
N PRO A 130 0.16 -21.95 -3.19
CA PRO A 130 0.01 -22.45 -4.54
C PRO A 130 -1.28 -23.28 -4.61
N SER A 131 -2.21 -22.91 -5.47
CA SER A 131 -3.31 -23.80 -5.82
C SER A 131 -2.74 -25.01 -6.55
N ALA A 132 -3.28 -26.20 -6.27
CA ALA A 132 -2.79 -27.51 -6.71
C ALA A 132 -2.77 -27.76 -8.24
N SER A 133 -3.01 -26.74 -9.07
CA SER A 133 -3.07 -26.83 -10.53
C SER A 133 -1.71 -26.76 -11.23
N ASP A 134 -0.67 -26.22 -10.59
CA ASP A 134 0.62 -25.95 -11.26
C ASP A 134 1.56 -27.17 -11.33
N HIS A 135 1.18 -28.30 -10.75
CA HIS A 135 1.99 -29.52 -10.76
C HIS A 135 1.90 -30.36 -12.03
N LEU A 136 0.98 -30.04 -12.95
CA LEU A 136 0.71 -30.85 -14.16
C LEU A 136 1.43 -30.38 -15.44
N LEU A 137 2.17 -29.27 -15.41
CA LEU A 137 2.88 -28.75 -16.59
C LEU A 137 4.38 -29.06 -16.62
N LYS A 138 4.89 -29.87 -15.67
CA LYS A 138 6.31 -30.28 -15.59
C LYS A 138 6.59 -31.74 -15.93
N GLN A 139 5.67 -32.44 -16.60
CA GLN A 139 5.87 -33.84 -17.01
C GLN A 139 6.11 -34.05 -18.52
N HIS A 140 6.13 -33.01 -19.35
CA HIS A 140 6.30 -33.14 -20.80
C HIS A 140 7.67 -32.73 -21.36
N GLU A 141 8.63 -32.29 -20.54
CA GLU A 141 9.99 -31.91 -20.99
C GLU A 141 11.12 -32.78 -20.42
N ALA A 142 10.81 -33.98 -19.95
CA ALA A 142 11.82 -34.94 -19.48
C ALA A 142 11.73 -36.23 -20.29
N GLY A 143 12.24 -36.19 -21.53
CA GLY A 143 12.32 -37.40 -22.34
C GLY A 143 12.87 -37.19 -23.73
N PHE A 144 14.18 -36.94 -23.87
CA PHE A 144 14.97 -37.48 -24.99
C PHE A 144 16.45 -37.58 -24.59
N LEU A 145 16.98 -38.80 -24.69
CA LEU A 145 18.31 -39.25 -24.29
C LEU A 145 19.34 -39.04 -25.42
N THR A 146 20.59 -38.72 -25.06
CA THR A 146 21.87 -39.37 -25.48
C THR A 146 23.02 -38.59 -24.81
N GLY A 147 23.72 -39.06 -23.77
CA GLY A 147 24.83 -40.03 -23.80
C GLY A 147 26.07 -39.40 -23.11
N PRO A 148 26.96 -40.13 -22.40
CA PRO A 148 27.89 -39.56 -21.41
C PRO A 148 29.34 -39.38 -21.88
N ARG A 149 30.14 -38.72 -21.01
CA ARG A 149 31.63 -38.61 -20.92
C ARG A 149 32.25 -37.31 -21.45
N ASN A 150 32.76 -36.43 -20.59
CA ASN A 150 34.15 -36.49 -20.09
C ASN A 150 34.50 -35.29 -19.20
N PHE A 151 35.37 -35.58 -18.23
CA PHE A 151 36.02 -34.67 -17.30
C PHE A 151 36.85 -33.58 -18.00
N ASN A 152 36.84 -32.37 -17.44
CA ASN A 152 37.91 -31.35 -17.33
C ASN A 152 37.21 -30.06 -16.84
N GLY A 153 37.48 -29.50 -15.66
CA GLY A 153 38.77 -28.99 -15.21
C GLY A 153 38.77 -27.45 -15.35
N LEU A 154 38.95 -26.75 -14.23
CA LEU A 154 39.21 -25.31 -14.06
C LEU A 154 38.00 -24.37 -13.84
N ARG A 155 37.75 -24.10 -12.55
CA ARG A 155 37.09 -22.90 -12.05
C ARG A 155 38.05 -21.72 -12.18
N TYR A 156 37.71 -20.72 -13.00
CA TYR A 156 38.37 -19.42 -12.96
C TYR A 156 37.73 -18.55 -11.87
N LEU A 157 38.50 -18.24 -10.83
CA LEU A 157 38.21 -17.17 -9.88
C LEU A 157 38.68 -15.82 -10.46
N PRO A 158 37.94 -14.72 -10.22
CA PRO A 158 38.14 -13.45 -10.92
C PRO A 158 39.43 -12.70 -10.53
N LEU A 159 40.11 -12.22 -11.58
CA LEU A 159 41.41 -11.56 -11.68
C LEU A 159 41.51 -10.13 -11.07
N VAL A 160 40.85 -9.86 -9.94
CA VAL A 160 40.84 -8.51 -9.32
C VAL A 160 41.61 -8.45 -7.99
N LYS A 161 42.25 -9.54 -7.55
CA LYS A 161 43.02 -9.59 -6.29
C LYS A 161 44.55 -9.64 -6.41
N LEU A 162 45.13 -9.53 -7.62
CA LEU A 162 46.59 -9.65 -7.79
C LEU A 162 47.37 -8.34 -7.96
N VAL A 163 46.72 -7.17 -8.05
CA VAL A 163 47.41 -5.89 -8.36
C VAL A 163 47.71 -5.04 -7.11
N ASN A 164 47.10 -5.30 -5.95
CA ASN A 164 47.26 -4.46 -4.75
C ASN A 164 48.15 -5.05 -3.64
N LEU A 165 48.98 -6.07 -3.93
CA LEU A 165 49.98 -6.59 -3.00
C LEU A 165 51.44 -6.33 -3.45
N PHE A 166 51.66 -5.54 -4.52
CA PHE A 166 53.00 -5.22 -5.01
C PHE A 166 53.41 -3.74 -4.83
N SER A 167 52.57 -2.91 -4.21
CA SER A 167 52.86 -1.48 -3.95
C SER A 167 53.33 -1.17 -2.53
N ARG A 168 53.65 -2.17 -1.69
CA ARG A 168 54.15 -1.99 -0.31
C ARG A 168 55.59 -2.43 -0.04
N VAL A 169 56.38 -2.81 -1.06
CA VAL A 169 57.77 -3.29 -0.87
C VAL A 169 58.84 -2.38 -1.54
N LEU A 170 58.46 -1.30 -2.23
CA LEU A 170 59.42 -0.38 -2.88
C LEU A 170 59.18 1.09 -2.53
N LYS A 171 59.18 1.41 -1.22
CA LYS A 171 59.55 2.72 -0.69
C LYS A 171 60.31 2.51 0.62
N ARG A 172 61.63 2.42 0.48
CA ARG A 172 62.57 2.95 1.48
C ARG A 172 62.45 4.47 1.49
#